data_AF-A0A7W0WP03-F1
#
_entry.id   AF-A0A7W0WP03-F1
#
_cell.length_a   1.000
_cell.length_b   1.000
_cell.length_c   1.000
_cell.angle_alpha   90.00
_cell.angle_beta   90.00
_cell.angle_gamma   90.00
#
_symmetry.space_group_name_H-M   'P 1'
#
loop_
_entity.id
_entity.type
_entity.pdbx_description
1 polymer ?
#
loop_
_entity_poly.entity_id
_entity_poly.type
_entity_poly.pdbx_seq_one_letter_code
_entity_poly.pdbx_strand_id
1 'polypeptide(L)'
;MKSFKRYVLTVGGTAALTIAIAFAIFGSPLADAQPAQPVQPSAEKQEQAPPVVTQPDKRETDQEGTPGRQPGDSIQVGSGSATAPAAGAPPAPAGVPVAGARPFYDELAARPIMEDGTYWLPKSVNSVADDSDRMFYAVLGLSIFFFIAIAGAVVYFVWKYRHRPGMKAEPSAAHNDALEVTWTIIPTIICVFLFYYGWRTYVHVVTPPNKAVEVNVLAYRWSWQFTHYNGVEDVDLHVPVNRPIRLVMTSKDVLHAFYAPVMRVKQDIIPRRYTYAWFFPTKPGTYRLTCAEYCGTDHSQMGKSQDKKDASGKIVEHGRRAVVVVHKEGDYERYLAEKFDEQKGGGDPIEHGKKLYEKKGCNACHTLDGTIKIGPSFKGKWGTTVTTNAGPVTFDENYVRESILTPNAKYQPGFPVGTMPAFEGQLKERDIEGLIAWMKTLK
;
A
#
# COMPACT_ATOMS: atom_id res chain seq x y z
N MET A 1 -48.88 4.33 34.09
CA MET A 1 -48.91 4.83 32.69
C MET A 1 -48.36 6.25 32.50
N LYS A 2 -48.72 7.28 33.30
CA LYS A 2 -48.21 8.65 33.11
C LYS A 2 -46.68 8.80 33.32
N SER A 3 -46.09 8.07 34.27
CA SER A 3 -44.64 8.06 34.52
C SER A 3 -43.85 7.38 33.39
N PHE A 4 -44.35 6.24 32.89
CA PHE A 4 -43.76 5.52 31.76
C PHE A 4 -43.78 6.34 30.45
N LYS A 5 -44.88 7.05 30.15
CA LYS A 5 -44.93 7.97 28.99
C LYS A 5 -43.93 9.12 29.11
N ARG A 6 -43.76 9.71 30.30
CA ARG A 6 -42.73 10.74 30.53
C ARG A 6 -41.34 10.16 30.37
N TYR A 7 -41.08 8.96 30.90
CA TYR A 7 -39.81 8.28 30.77
C TYR A 7 -39.44 7.98 29.31
N VAL A 8 -40.38 7.44 28.53
CA VAL A 8 -40.21 7.21 27.09
C VAL A 8 -39.97 8.52 26.32
N LEU A 9 -40.62 9.61 26.71
CA LEU A 9 -40.39 10.94 26.14
C LEU A 9 -39.00 11.50 26.50
N THR A 10 -38.52 11.30 27.73
CA THR A 10 -37.20 11.79 28.16
C THR A 10 -36.07 10.95 27.56
N VAL A 11 -36.21 9.63 27.53
CA VAL A 11 -35.26 8.70 26.90
C VAL A 11 -35.28 8.83 25.38
N GLY A 12 -36.46 9.03 24.79
CA GLY A 12 -36.60 9.37 23.37
C GLY A 12 -35.97 10.71 23.04
N GLY A 13 -36.07 11.70 23.92
CA GLY A 13 -35.42 13.01 23.79
C GLY A 13 -33.90 12.94 23.88
N THR A 14 -33.34 12.17 24.82
CA THR A 14 -31.89 11.96 24.90
C THR A 14 -31.37 11.11 23.76
N ALA A 15 -32.10 10.09 23.31
CA ALA A 15 -31.76 9.32 22.11
C ALA A 15 -31.80 10.21 20.85
N ALA A 16 -32.81 11.06 20.68
CA ALA A 16 -32.90 12.01 19.58
C ALA A 16 -31.78 13.06 19.62
N LEU A 17 -31.42 13.56 20.82
CA LEU A 17 -30.30 14.48 21.00
C LEU A 17 -28.96 13.79 20.69
N THR A 18 -28.80 12.52 21.09
CA THR A 18 -27.59 11.72 20.78
C THR A 18 -27.49 11.43 19.29
N ILE A 19 -28.62 11.13 18.63
CA ILE A 19 -28.73 10.95 17.18
C ILE A 19 -28.47 12.28 16.45
N ALA A 20 -28.96 13.41 16.96
CA ALA A 20 -28.72 14.73 16.39
C ALA A 20 -27.26 15.18 16.57
N ILE A 21 -26.65 14.90 17.72
CA ILE A 21 -25.21 15.11 17.95
C ILE A 21 -24.41 14.18 17.03
N ALA A 22 -24.84 12.93 16.85
CA ALA A 22 -24.25 12.04 15.87
C ALA A 22 -24.38 12.62 14.45
N PHE A 23 -25.56 13.06 13.99
CA PHE A 23 -25.70 13.68 12.67
C PHE A 23 -24.91 14.99 12.51
N ALA A 24 -24.74 15.77 13.58
CA ALA A 24 -23.92 16.97 13.58
C ALA A 24 -22.42 16.66 13.50
N ILE A 25 -21.97 15.54 14.07
CA ILE A 25 -20.57 15.09 14.05
C ILE A 25 -20.25 14.28 12.77
N PHE A 26 -21.20 13.48 12.27
CA PHE A 26 -21.00 12.49 11.21
C PHE A 26 -21.58 12.89 9.85
N GLY A 27 -22.40 13.95 9.77
CA GLY A 27 -23.17 14.29 8.57
C GLY A 27 -24.36 13.36 8.34
N SER A 28 -25.29 13.76 7.47
CA SER A 28 -26.47 12.94 7.13
C SER A 28 -26.14 11.94 6.02
N PRO A 29 -26.35 10.61 6.23
CA PRO A 29 -26.02 9.58 5.24
C PRO A 29 -26.93 9.58 4.00
N LEU A 30 -27.99 10.39 3.99
CA LEU A 30 -28.95 10.51 2.90
C LEU A 30 -28.54 11.56 1.84
N ALA A 31 -27.59 12.45 2.13
CA ALA A 31 -27.20 13.50 1.19
C ALA A 31 -26.31 12.99 0.03
N ASP A 32 -25.55 11.90 0.25
CA ASP A 32 -24.56 11.38 -0.69
C ASP A 32 -24.97 10.06 -1.37
N ALA A 33 -26.25 9.68 -1.31
CA ALA A 33 -26.73 8.51 -2.03
C ALA A 33 -26.78 8.79 -3.53
N GLN A 34 -25.71 8.45 -4.27
CA GLN A 34 -25.80 8.39 -5.73
C GLN A 34 -26.82 7.30 -6.14
N PRO A 35 -27.71 7.58 -7.12
CA PRO A 35 -28.63 6.58 -7.61
C PRO A 35 -27.84 5.40 -8.20
N ALA A 36 -28.27 4.18 -7.87
CA ALA A 36 -27.67 2.96 -8.39
C ALA A 36 -27.67 3.01 -9.93
N GLN A 37 -26.48 2.91 -10.52
CA GLN A 37 -26.35 2.77 -11.97
C GLN A 37 -26.94 1.42 -12.39
N PRO A 38 -27.78 1.37 -13.44
CA PRO A 38 -28.34 0.11 -13.91
C PRO A 38 -27.21 -0.80 -14.41
N VAL A 39 -27.17 -2.03 -13.86
CA VAL A 39 -26.23 -3.07 -14.26
C VAL A 39 -26.59 -3.50 -15.69
N GLN A 40 -25.72 -3.23 -16.66
CA GLN A 40 -25.83 -3.86 -17.97
C GLN A 40 -25.43 -5.33 -17.87
N PRO A 41 -26.20 -6.27 -18.45
CA PRO A 41 -25.84 -7.68 -18.43
C PRO A 41 -24.59 -7.91 -19.28
N SER A 42 -23.56 -8.48 -18.65
CA SER A 42 -22.33 -8.92 -19.30
C SER A 42 -22.65 -10.00 -20.34
N ALA A 43 -22.19 -9.80 -21.57
CA ALA A 43 -22.31 -10.78 -22.65
C ALA A 43 -21.67 -12.12 -22.25
N GLU A 44 -22.48 -13.17 -22.30
CA GLU A 44 -22.13 -14.57 -22.07
C GLU A 44 -21.16 -15.02 -23.17
N LYS A 45 -19.89 -15.25 -22.82
CA LYS A 45 -18.93 -15.92 -23.72
C LYS A 45 -19.29 -17.40 -23.77
N GLN A 46 -19.98 -17.81 -24.82
CA GLN A 46 -20.14 -19.21 -25.19
C GLN A 46 -18.77 -19.86 -25.41
N GLU A 47 -18.50 -20.92 -24.65
CA GLU A 47 -17.34 -21.78 -24.80
C GLU A 47 -17.66 -22.82 -25.90
N GLN A 48 -17.00 -22.70 -27.06
CA GLN A 48 -17.12 -23.65 -28.17
C GLN A 48 -15.88 -24.54 -28.26
N ALA A 49 -16.10 -25.86 -28.30
CA ALA A 49 -15.08 -26.89 -28.50
C ALA A 49 -14.44 -26.83 -29.92
N PRO A 50 -13.21 -27.34 -30.11
CA PRO A 50 -12.52 -27.25 -31.40
C PRO A 50 -13.09 -28.20 -32.47
N PRO A 51 -12.90 -27.89 -33.77
CA PRO A 51 -13.75 -28.41 -34.85
C PRO A 51 -13.28 -29.73 -35.46
N VAL A 52 -14.25 -30.54 -35.91
CA VAL A 52 -14.06 -31.64 -36.87
C VAL A 52 -14.19 -31.08 -38.29
N VAL A 53 -13.26 -31.47 -39.16
CA VAL A 53 -13.15 -31.04 -40.57
C VAL A 53 -13.99 -31.91 -41.48
N THR A 54 -14.86 -31.30 -42.30
CA THR A 54 -15.13 -31.71 -43.70
C THR A 54 -15.70 -30.54 -44.52
N GLN A 55 -15.11 -30.34 -45.71
CA GLN A 55 -15.52 -29.42 -46.80
C GLN A 55 -16.65 -30.05 -47.66
N PRO A 56 -17.12 -29.41 -48.77
CA PRO A 56 -17.58 -28.03 -48.98
C PRO A 56 -18.95 -27.99 -49.72
N ASP A 57 -19.64 -26.84 -49.78
CA ASP A 57 -20.34 -26.47 -51.02
C ASP A 57 -20.60 -24.96 -51.18
N LYS A 58 -20.72 -24.53 -52.44
CA LYS A 58 -20.64 -23.14 -52.93
C LYS A 58 -22.02 -22.49 -53.23
N ARG A 59 -21.97 -21.16 -53.43
CA ARG A 59 -22.90 -20.21 -54.13
C ARG A 59 -24.05 -19.64 -53.28
N GLU A 60 -24.53 -18.40 -53.42
CA GLU A 60 -24.41 -17.26 -54.36
C GLU A 60 -24.87 -16.00 -53.56
N THR A 61 -24.18 -14.84 -53.62
CA THR A 61 -24.61 -13.53 -54.19
C THR A 61 -26.06 -13.10 -53.87
N ASP A 62 -26.36 -11.89 -53.35
CA ASP A 62 -26.41 -10.57 -54.03
C ASP A 62 -26.48 -9.48 -52.93
N GLN A 63 -25.69 -8.39 -52.91
CA GLN A 63 -25.78 -7.10 -53.64
C GLN A 63 -26.97 -6.17 -53.35
N GLU A 64 -26.65 -4.86 -53.39
CA GLU A 64 -27.45 -3.63 -53.29
C GLU A 64 -27.80 -3.13 -51.87
N GLY A 65 -27.61 -1.86 -51.49
CA GLY A 65 -27.18 -0.66 -52.19
C GLY A 65 -27.29 0.54 -51.24
N THR A 66 -26.33 1.48 -51.31
CA THR A 66 -26.37 2.79 -50.64
C THR A 66 -26.87 3.85 -51.62
N PRO A 67 -27.58 4.89 -51.17
CA PRO A 67 -27.01 6.25 -51.22
C PRO A 67 -27.46 7.06 -49.97
N GLY A 68 -26.80 8.09 -49.44
CA GLY A 68 -25.90 9.11 -49.98
C GLY A 68 -26.35 10.49 -49.44
N ARG A 69 -25.39 11.39 -49.20
CA ARG A 69 -25.49 12.87 -49.06
C ARG A 69 -25.41 13.53 -47.65
N GLN A 70 -24.18 13.79 -47.24
CA GLN A 70 -23.47 15.09 -47.10
C GLN A 70 -24.09 16.36 -46.43
N PRO A 71 -23.21 17.28 -45.93
CA PRO A 71 -23.37 18.05 -44.69
C PRO A 71 -23.58 19.57 -44.88
N GLY A 72 -23.94 20.26 -43.79
CA GLY A 72 -23.87 21.71 -43.68
C GLY A 72 -24.68 22.25 -42.51
N ASP A 73 -24.02 22.87 -41.53
CA ASP A 73 -24.25 24.29 -41.20
C ASP A 73 -23.41 24.74 -40.00
N SER A 74 -22.60 25.76 -40.28
CA SER A 74 -21.89 26.63 -39.34
C SER A 74 -22.74 27.85 -39.02
N ILE A 75 -22.62 28.46 -37.82
CA ILE A 75 -22.27 29.89 -37.59
C ILE A 75 -22.51 30.39 -36.14
N GLN A 76 -21.44 31.01 -35.61
CA GLN A 76 -21.28 32.18 -34.71
C GLN A 76 -21.71 32.26 -33.22
N VAL A 77 -20.66 32.39 -32.39
CA VAL A 77 -20.23 33.55 -31.56
C VAL A 77 -21.27 34.63 -31.18
N GLY A 78 -21.44 34.81 -29.86
CA GLY A 78 -22.00 36.01 -29.22
C GLY A 78 -21.23 36.36 -27.94
N SER A 79 -20.77 37.61 -27.87
CA SER A 79 -19.94 38.27 -26.87
C SER A 79 -20.61 38.51 -25.50
N GLY A 80 -19.84 38.41 -24.41
CA GLY A 80 -20.21 38.89 -23.07
C GLY A 80 -18.98 39.26 -22.25
N SER A 81 -18.96 40.48 -21.74
CA SER A 81 -17.82 41.28 -21.26
C SER A 81 -17.14 40.82 -19.98
N ALA A 82 -15.83 41.08 -19.91
CA ALA A 82 -14.98 41.05 -18.72
C ALA A 82 -15.34 42.16 -17.71
N THR A 83 -15.31 41.82 -16.42
CA THR A 83 -15.25 42.78 -15.30
C THR A 83 -13.96 42.53 -14.50
N ALA A 84 -13.16 43.57 -14.37
CA ALA A 84 -11.92 43.67 -13.59
C ALA A 84 -12.19 43.77 -12.07
N PRO A 85 -11.19 43.51 -11.20
CA PRO A 85 -11.38 43.33 -9.76
C PRO A 85 -11.40 44.65 -8.98
N ALA A 86 -12.20 44.71 -7.92
CA ALA A 86 -12.25 45.83 -6.98
C ALA A 86 -11.09 45.76 -5.96
N ALA A 87 -10.49 46.93 -5.71
CA ALA A 87 -9.37 47.14 -4.81
C ALA A 87 -9.81 47.65 -3.42
N GLY A 88 -9.07 47.25 -2.38
CA GLY A 88 -8.67 48.10 -1.26
C GLY A 88 -9.61 48.21 -0.04
N ALA A 89 -9.29 47.47 1.03
CA ALA A 89 -9.64 47.83 2.40
C ALA A 89 -8.35 48.15 3.20
N PRO A 90 -8.31 49.22 4.01
CA PRO A 90 -7.11 49.62 4.75
C PRO A 90 -6.85 48.70 5.96
N PRO A 91 -5.58 48.51 6.38
CA PRO A 91 -5.25 47.64 7.50
C PRO A 91 -5.59 48.29 8.85
N ALA A 92 -6.07 47.49 9.79
CA ALA A 92 -6.33 47.89 11.17
C ALA A 92 -5.01 48.19 11.93
N PRO A 93 -5.01 49.10 12.92
CA PRO A 93 -3.79 49.53 13.60
C PRO A 93 -3.19 48.44 14.48
N ALA A 94 -1.86 48.37 14.53
CA ALA A 94 -1.11 47.42 15.33
C ALA A 94 -1.21 47.75 16.83
N GLY A 95 -1.84 46.86 17.60
CA GLY A 95 -1.82 46.90 19.06
C GLY A 95 -0.46 46.48 19.63
N VAL A 96 0.00 47.21 20.64
CA VAL A 96 1.26 46.99 21.38
C VAL A 96 1.26 45.62 22.08
N PRO A 97 2.37 44.84 22.06
CA PRO A 97 2.44 43.56 22.74
C PRO A 97 2.58 43.74 24.26
N VAL A 98 1.65 43.16 25.02
CA VAL A 98 1.82 42.96 26.47
C VAL A 98 2.69 41.71 26.66
N ALA A 99 3.87 41.88 27.25
CA ALA A 99 4.76 40.80 27.63
C ALA A 99 4.24 40.13 28.93
N GLY A 100 4.05 38.81 28.89
CA GLY A 100 3.71 38.02 30.07
C GLY A 100 2.95 36.75 29.72
N ALA A 101 3.69 35.64 29.55
CA ALA A 101 3.25 34.25 29.44
C ALA A 101 1.94 34.01 28.66
N ARG A 102 2.04 33.69 27.37
CA ARG A 102 0.91 33.09 26.65
C ARG A 102 0.64 31.70 27.25
N PRO A 103 -0.59 31.39 27.70
CA PRO A 103 -0.97 30.03 28.05
C PRO A 103 -0.68 29.11 26.86
N PHE A 104 -0.13 27.91 27.09
CA PHE A 104 0.11 26.88 26.07
C PHE A 104 -1.07 26.66 25.10
N TYR A 105 -2.29 26.98 25.55
CA TYR A 105 -3.52 26.93 24.74
C TYR A 105 -3.59 27.99 23.62
N ASP A 106 -3.01 29.18 23.80
CA ASP A 106 -2.98 30.22 22.76
C ASP A 106 -1.99 29.88 21.63
N GLU A 107 -0.95 29.11 21.96
CA GLU A 107 -0.01 28.55 20.98
C GLU A 107 -0.64 27.43 20.15
N LEU A 108 -1.61 26.70 20.71
CA LEU A 108 -2.42 25.71 20.00
C LEU A 108 -3.51 26.36 19.13
N ALA A 109 -4.12 27.45 19.59
CA ALA A 109 -5.18 28.16 18.86
C ALA A 109 -4.65 29.02 17.70
N ALA A 110 -3.40 29.49 17.80
CA ALA A 110 -2.72 30.26 16.75
C ALA A 110 -1.98 29.38 15.72
N ARG A 111 -1.93 28.05 15.91
CA ARG A 111 -1.43 27.15 14.86
C ARG A 111 -2.42 27.14 13.71
N PRO A 112 -1.99 27.42 12.46
CA PRO A 112 -2.86 27.24 11.32
C PRO A 112 -3.41 25.82 11.38
N ILE A 113 -4.72 25.65 11.21
CA ILE A 113 -5.38 24.34 11.17
C ILE A 113 -4.97 23.65 9.86
N MET A 114 -3.74 23.11 9.91
CA MET A 114 -3.10 21.99 9.25
C MET A 114 -3.41 21.75 7.76
N GLU A 115 -2.47 22.17 6.92
CA GLU A 115 -2.18 21.51 5.64
C GLU A 115 -1.57 20.09 5.83
N ASP A 116 -1.30 19.67 7.09
CA ASP A 116 -0.41 18.54 7.44
C ASP A 116 -1.00 17.43 8.35
N GLY A 117 -2.24 17.54 8.87
CA GLY A 117 -2.88 16.49 9.71
C GLY A 117 -3.51 16.97 11.03
N THR A 118 -3.50 16.13 12.08
CA THR A 118 -3.80 16.51 13.48
C THR A 118 -2.73 15.95 14.44
N TYR A 119 -2.88 16.17 15.74
CA TYR A 119 -2.05 15.51 16.77
C TYR A 119 -2.07 13.98 16.67
N TRP A 120 -3.23 13.39 16.37
CA TRP A 120 -3.41 11.93 16.38
C TRP A 120 -3.02 11.28 15.06
N LEU A 121 -3.30 11.94 13.94
CA LEU A 121 -3.19 11.35 12.61
C LEU A 121 -2.59 12.36 11.61
N PRO A 122 -1.58 11.98 10.81
CA PRO A 122 -1.05 12.85 9.75
C PRO A 122 -2.09 13.04 8.65
N LYS A 123 -2.05 14.13 7.86
CA LYS A 123 -3.05 14.33 6.79
C LYS A 123 -3.06 13.14 5.83
N SER A 124 -4.25 12.62 5.55
CA SER A 124 -4.38 11.55 4.58
C SER A 124 -4.00 12.04 3.18
N VAL A 125 -3.34 11.17 2.43
CA VAL A 125 -3.06 11.35 0.99
C VAL A 125 -3.79 10.30 0.15
N ASN A 126 -4.84 9.70 0.72
CA ASN A 126 -5.74 8.74 0.11
C ASN A 126 -7.18 9.18 0.31
N SER A 127 -7.96 9.39 -0.74
CA SER A 127 -9.35 9.86 -0.63
C SER A 127 -10.26 8.87 0.12
N VAL A 128 -9.91 7.58 0.11
CA VAL A 128 -10.67 6.52 0.78
C VAL A 128 -10.49 6.57 2.31
N ALA A 129 -9.46 7.24 2.82
CA ALA A 129 -9.14 7.25 4.23
C ALA A 129 -9.91 8.30 5.04
N ASP A 130 -10.55 9.28 4.39
CA ASP A 130 -11.25 10.37 5.08
C ASP A 130 -12.37 9.83 5.99
N ASP A 131 -13.07 8.78 5.54
CA ASP A 131 -14.11 8.12 6.34
C ASP A 131 -13.53 7.43 7.58
N SER A 132 -12.33 6.86 7.46
CA SER A 132 -11.63 6.21 8.59
C SER A 132 -11.18 7.24 9.62
N ASP A 133 -10.65 8.37 9.17
CA ASP A 133 -10.23 9.46 10.06
C ASP A 133 -11.45 10.06 10.79
N ARG A 134 -12.59 10.24 10.11
CA ARG A 134 -13.86 10.68 10.74
C ARG A 134 -14.34 9.69 11.81
N MET A 135 -14.34 8.38 11.52
CA MET A 135 -14.68 7.37 12.53
C MET A 135 -13.77 7.45 13.74
N PHE A 136 -12.46 7.58 13.51
CA PHE A 136 -11.48 7.64 14.58
C PHE A 136 -11.79 8.79 15.54
N TYR A 137 -11.99 10.02 15.03
CA TYR A 137 -12.28 11.16 15.91
C TYR A 137 -13.61 11.04 16.63
N ALA A 138 -14.61 10.44 15.99
CA ALA A 138 -15.91 10.31 16.64
C ALA A 138 -15.90 9.24 17.74
N VAL A 139 -15.25 8.09 17.51
CA VAL A 139 -15.02 7.08 18.56
C VAL A 139 -14.15 7.65 19.68
N LEU A 140 -13.13 8.43 19.34
CA LEU A 140 -12.27 9.11 20.31
C LEU A 140 -13.07 10.11 21.16
N GLY A 141 -13.88 10.96 20.55
CA GLY A 141 -14.73 11.93 21.25
C GLY A 141 -15.75 11.25 22.17
N LEU A 142 -16.41 10.20 21.68
CA LEU A 142 -17.33 9.38 22.47
C LEU A 142 -16.62 8.72 23.67
N SER A 143 -15.41 8.21 23.44
CA SER A 143 -14.58 7.58 24.49
C SER A 143 -14.17 8.61 25.55
N ILE A 144 -13.76 9.82 25.15
CA ILE A 144 -13.42 10.90 26.08
C ILE A 144 -14.64 11.30 26.91
N PHE A 145 -15.80 11.43 26.28
CA PHE A 145 -17.05 11.76 26.98
C PHE A 145 -17.37 10.72 28.07
N PHE A 146 -17.40 9.43 27.72
CA PHE A 146 -17.68 8.38 28.70
C PHE A 146 -16.58 8.25 29.74
N PHE A 147 -15.31 8.42 29.36
CA PHE A 147 -14.20 8.41 30.29
C PHE A 147 -14.37 9.50 31.35
N ILE A 148 -14.63 10.75 30.96
CA ILE A 148 -14.84 11.86 31.90
C ILE A 148 -16.09 11.63 32.76
N ALA A 149 -17.19 11.16 32.17
CA ALA A 149 -18.43 10.90 32.89
C ALA A 149 -18.26 9.81 33.96
N ILE A 150 -17.65 8.67 33.60
CA ILE A 150 -17.43 7.53 34.50
C ILE A 150 -16.38 7.89 35.55
N ALA A 151 -15.22 8.42 35.14
CA ALA A 151 -14.17 8.82 36.08
C ALA A 151 -14.68 9.91 37.04
N GLY A 152 -15.42 10.89 36.54
CA GLY A 152 -16.05 11.94 37.34
C GLY A 152 -17.06 11.36 38.35
N ALA A 153 -17.92 10.44 37.93
CA ALA A 153 -18.86 9.76 38.83
C ALA A 153 -18.14 8.93 39.90
N VAL A 154 -17.07 8.20 39.52
CA VAL A 154 -16.24 7.44 40.47
C VAL A 154 -15.57 8.37 41.47
N VAL A 155 -14.92 9.45 41.02
CA VAL A 155 -14.30 10.44 41.91
C VAL A 155 -15.33 11.08 42.83
N TYR A 156 -16.50 11.45 42.29
CA TYR A 156 -17.60 12.00 43.07
C TYR A 156 -18.08 11.00 44.13
N PHE A 157 -18.27 9.72 43.79
CA PHE A 157 -18.70 8.70 44.74
C PHE A 157 -17.65 8.40 45.80
N VAL A 158 -16.37 8.32 45.42
CA VAL A 158 -15.27 8.16 46.36
C VAL A 158 -15.21 9.34 47.33
N TRP A 159 -15.43 10.57 46.87
CA TRP A 159 -15.42 11.76 47.72
C TRP A 159 -16.66 11.87 48.61
N LYS A 160 -17.85 11.70 48.03
CA LYS A 160 -19.15 11.89 48.69
C LYS A 160 -19.50 10.75 49.66
N TYR A 161 -19.27 9.51 49.25
CA TYR A 161 -19.63 8.28 49.99
C TYR A 161 -18.44 7.66 50.72
N ARG A 162 -17.32 8.39 50.87
CA ARG A 162 -16.19 7.97 51.70
C ARG A 162 -16.65 7.64 53.12
N HIS A 163 -16.25 6.48 53.63
CA HIS A 163 -16.53 6.10 55.03
C HIS A 163 -15.99 7.14 56.01
N ARG A 164 -16.79 7.46 57.05
CA ARG A 164 -16.41 8.31 58.17
C ARG A 164 -16.74 7.59 59.48
N PRO A 165 -15.88 7.70 60.51
CA PRO A 165 -16.14 7.06 61.80
C PRO A 165 -17.54 7.42 62.35
N GLY A 166 -18.29 6.40 62.78
CA GLY A 166 -19.64 6.58 63.34
C GLY A 166 -20.79 6.62 62.32
N MET A 167 -20.51 6.65 61.01
CA MET A 167 -21.54 6.63 59.95
C MET A 167 -21.79 5.21 59.44
N LYS A 168 -23.05 4.78 59.43
CA LYS A 168 -23.49 3.52 58.78
C LYS A 168 -23.86 3.80 57.32
N ALA A 169 -23.69 2.81 56.46
CA ALA A 169 -24.09 2.91 55.06
C ALA A 169 -25.61 3.10 54.93
N GLU A 170 -26.04 4.02 54.07
CA GLU A 170 -27.45 4.19 53.75
C GLU A 170 -27.95 2.97 52.95
N PRO A 171 -29.17 2.47 53.21
CA PRO A 171 -29.75 1.40 52.42
C PRO A 171 -30.04 1.90 50.99
N SER A 172 -29.50 1.22 49.99
CA SER A 172 -29.80 1.47 48.57
C SER A 172 -30.78 0.43 48.02
N ALA A 173 -31.59 0.83 47.03
CA ALA A 173 -32.39 -0.12 46.27
C ALA A 173 -31.48 -1.15 45.57
N ALA A 174 -31.90 -2.41 45.53
CA ALA A 174 -31.12 -3.49 44.92
C ALA A 174 -31.12 -3.45 43.39
N HIS A 175 -32.16 -2.88 42.78
CA HIS A 175 -32.32 -2.77 41.32
C HIS A 175 -33.14 -1.53 40.95
N ASN A 176 -33.04 -1.14 39.69
CA ASN A 176 -33.88 -0.09 39.09
C ASN A 176 -34.08 -0.41 37.60
N ASP A 177 -35.19 -1.07 37.28
CA ASP A 177 -35.55 -1.49 35.92
C ASP A 177 -35.45 -0.35 34.90
N ALA A 178 -35.83 0.86 35.30
CA ALA A 178 -35.75 2.01 34.40
C ALA A 178 -34.28 2.27 34.04
N LEU A 179 -33.41 2.40 35.04
CA LEU A 179 -31.98 2.64 34.85
C LEU A 179 -31.33 1.51 34.03
N GLU A 180 -31.70 0.27 34.33
CA GLU A 180 -31.26 -0.93 33.62
C GLU A 180 -31.63 -0.91 32.13
N VAL A 181 -32.88 -0.55 31.83
CA VAL A 181 -33.35 -0.40 30.45
C VAL A 181 -32.61 0.73 29.74
N THR A 182 -32.35 1.86 30.42
CA THR A 182 -31.67 3.02 29.82
C THR A 182 -30.23 2.71 29.44
N TRP A 183 -29.44 2.13 30.35
CA TRP A 183 -28.03 1.81 30.04
C TRP A 183 -27.88 0.59 29.13
N THR A 184 -28.97 -0.11 28.83
CA THR A 184 -28.95 -1.19 27.84
C THR A 184 -29.29 -0.63 26.46
N ILE A 185 -30.41 0.08 26.35
CA ILE A 185 -30.90 0.61 25.06
C ILE A 185 -29.95 1.64 24.47
N ILE A 186 -29.44 2.59 25.29
CA ILE A 186 -28.58 3.66 24.76
C ILE A 186 -27.29 3.10 24.14
N PRO A 187 -26.48 2.27 24.83
CA PRO A 187 -25.30 1.66 24.23
C PRO A 187 -25.64 0.76 23.04
N THR A 188 -26.75 0.00 23.07
CA THR A 188 -27.16 -0.80 21.92
C THR A 188 -27.40 0.07 20.68
N ILE A 189 -28.12 1.19 20.81
CA ILE A 189 -28.37 2.12 19.69
C ILE A 189 -27.04 2.70 19.16
N ILE A 190 -26.15 3.12 20.05
CA ILE A 190 -24.82 3.64 19.68
C ILE A 190 -24.02 2.58 18.92
N CYS A 191 -23.99 1.34 19.41
CA CYS A 191 -23.28 0.23 18.76
C CYS A 191 -23.85 -0.08 17.37
N VAL A 192 -25.18 -0.12 17.21
CA VAL A 192 -25.84 -0.35 15.92
C VAL A 192 -25.50 0.76 14.92
N PHE A 193 -25.50 2.01 15.36
CA PHE A 193 -25.12 3.15 14.53
C PHE A 193 -23.65 3.08 14.09
N LEU A 194 -22.72 2.84 15.02
CA LEU A 194 -21.29 2.71 14.72
C LEU A 194 -21.01 1.53 13.80
N PHE A 195 -21.72 0.40 14.00
CA PHE A 195 -21.65 -0.75 13.11
C PHE A 195 -22.06 -0.40 11.69
N TYR A 196 -23.20 0.26 11.48
CA TYR A 196 -23.68 0.62 10.15
C TYR A 196 -22.70 1.55 9.42
N TYR A 197 -22.19 2.58 10.11
CA TYR A 197 -21.19 3.49 9.54
C TYR A 197 -19.88 2.75 9.20
N GLY A 198 -19.39 1.93 10.13
CA GLY A 198 -18.16 1.16 9.96
C GLY A 198 -18.27 0.14 8.82
N TRP A 199 -19.41 -0.54 8.70
CA TRP A 199 -19.69 -1.45 7.60
C TRP A 199 -19.66 -0.75 6.24
N ARG A 200 -20.33 0.41 6.11
CA ARG A 200 -20.33 1.19 4.85
C ARG A 200 -18.90 1.58 4.44
N THR A 201 -18.13 2.08 5.41
CA THR A 201 -16.72 2.46 5.21
C THR A 201 -15.88 1.25 4.83
N TYR A 202 -16.08 0.11 5.51
CA TYR A 202 -15.39 -1.14 5.23
C TYR A 202 -15.63 -1.61 3.79
N VAL A 203 -16.89 -1.66 3.33
CA VAL A 203 -17.24 -2.06 1.96
C VAL A 203 -16.53 -1.17 0.93
N HIS A 204 -16.47 0.14 1.17
CA HIS A 204 -15.73 1.06 0.31
C HIS A 204 -14.23 0.70 0.31
N VAL A 205 -13.60 0.59 1.47
CA VAL A 205 -12.16 0.29 1.61
C VAL A 205 -11.76 -1.08 1.03
N VAL A 206 -12.63 -2.09 1.03
CA VAL A 206 -12.28 -3.43 0.50
C VAL A 206 -12.66 -3.66 -0.96
N THR A 207 -13.45 -2.77 -1.57
CA THR A 207 -13.94 -2.93 -2.95
C THR A 207 -13.17 -2.02 -3.92
N PRO A 208 -12.16 -2.54 -4.65
CA PRO A 208 -11.41 -1.72 -5.59
C PRO A 208 -12.28 -1.27 -6.77
N PRO A 209 -12.11 -0.04 -7.26
CA PRO A 209 -12.81 0.43 -8.45
C PRO A 209 -12.32 -0.29 -9.71
N ASN A 210 -13.18 -0.34 -10.73
CA ASN A 210 -12.85 -0.90 -12.03
C ASN A 210 -11.73 -0.09 -12.71
N LYS A 211 -10.84 -0.75 -13.46
CA LYS A 211 -9.71 -0.13 -14.21
C LYS A 211 -8.62 0.52 -13.33
N ALA A 212 -8.36 -0.04 -12.16
CA ALA A 212 -7.21 0.36 -11.34
C ALA A 212 -5.86 0.00 -11.98
N VAL A 213 -4.83 0.81 -11.73
CA VAL A 213 -3.44 0.49 -12.05
C VAL A 213 -3.02 -0.66 -11.14
N GLU A 214 -2.75 -1.81 -11.73
CA GLU A 214 -2.36 -3.00 -10.99
C GLU A 214 -0.84 -3.06 -10.78
N VAL A 215 -0.42 -3.33 -9.56
CA VAL A 215 0.98 -3.58 -9.20
C VAL A 215 1.04 -4.90 -8.43
N ASN A 216 1.88 -5.82 -8.92
CA ASN A 216 2.12 -7.07 -8.23
C ASN A 216 3.15 -6.84 -7.12
N VAL A 217 2.89 -7.37 -5.93
CA VAL A 217 3.77 -7.24 -4.76
C VAL A 217 4.19 -8.62 -4.31
N LEU A 218 5.49 -8.87 -4.34
CA LEU A 218 6.10 -10.04 -3.71
C LEU A 218 6.83 -9.60 -2.45
N ALA A 219 6.36 -10.06 -1.29
CA ALA A 219 7.03 -9.87 -0.02
C ALA A 219 7.94 -11.07 0.32
N TYR A 220 9.11 -10.80 0.88
CA TYR A 220 10.03 -11.82 1.37
C TYR A 220 10.95 -11.23 2.45
N ARG A 221 11.61 -12.06 3.24
CA ARG A 221 12.56 -11.64 4.26
C ARG A 221 13.82 -11.02 3.62
N TRP A 222 14.15 -9.75 3.84
CA TRP A 222 13.33 -8.67 4.40
C TRP A 222 13.30 -7.51 3.41
N SER A 223 12.60 -7.71 2.29
CA SER A 223 12.45 -6.76 1.21
C SER A 223 11.09 -6.90 0.53
N TRP A 224 10.83 -5.95 -0.36
CA TRP A 224 9.70 -5.92 -1.26
C TRP A 224 10.20 -6.08 -2.69
N GLN A 225 9.35 -6.61 -3.55
CA GLN A 225 9.48 -6.48 -4.99
C GLN A 225 8.12 -6.05 -5.56
N PHE A 226 8.11 -4.90 -6.21
CA PHE A 226 6.97 -4.30 -6.88
C PHE A 226 7.13 -4.47 -8.38
N THR A 227 6.25 -5.24 -9.02
CA THR A 227 6.28 -5.46 -10.46
C THR A 227 5.12 -4.71 -11.12
N HIS A 228 5.45 -3.79 -12.01
CA HIS A 228 4.49 -2.96 -12.75
C HIS A 228 4.02 -3.64 -14.04
N TYR A 229 2.97 -3.09 -14.66
CA TYR A 229 2.32 -3.67 -15.84
C TYR A 229 3.25 -3.82 -17.07
N ASN A 230 4.30 -3.01 -17.17
CA ASN A 230 5.31 -3.11 -18.23
C ASN A 230 6.46 -4.07 -17.88
N GLY A 231 6.41 -4.73 -16.73
CA GLY A 231 7.43 -5.68 -16.26
C GLY A 231 8.59 -5.05 -15.50
N VAL A 232 8.57 -3.73 -15.26
CA VAL A 232 9.56 -3.07 -14.37
C VAL A 232 9.41 -3.59 -12.95
N GLU A 233 10.53 -3.93 -12.32
CA GLU A 233 10.61 -4.35 -10.93
C GLU A 233 11.37 -3.32 -10.07
N ASP A 234 10.83 -2.93 -8.92
CA ASP A 234 11.55 -2.07 -7.96
C ASP A 234 11.30 -2.51 -6.50
N VAL A 235 12.16 -2.07 -5.59
CA VAL A 235 11.99 -2.23 -4.13
C VAL A 235 11.10 -1.14 -3.53
N ASP A 236 10.96 0.01 -4.20
CA ASP A 236 10.01 1.05 -3.86
C ASP A 236 8.72 0.92 -4.68
N LEU A 237 7.58 1.26 -4.07
CA LEU A 237 6.30 1.25 -4.76
C LEU A 237 6.11 2.57 -5.50
N HIS A 238 6.20 2.58 -6.83
CA HIS A 238 5.92 3.75 -7.65
C HIS A 238 4.49 3.72 -8.19
N VAL A 239 3.74 4.81 -7.99
CA VAL A 239 2.35 4.90 -8.43
C VAL A 239 2.03 6.32 -8.92
N PRO A 240 1.05 6.49 -9.80
CA PRO A 240 0.59 7.81 -10.22
C PRO A 240 -0.42 8.42 -9.26
N VAL A 241 -0.41 9.75 -9.14
CA VAL A 241 -1.48 10.51 -8.47
C VAL A 241 -2.81 10.41 -9.24
N ASN A 242 -3.92 10.59 -8.53
CA ASN A 242 -5.29 10.71 -9.07
C ASN A 242 -5.78 9.50 -9.88
N ARG A 243 -5.19 8.32 -9.66
CA ARG A 243 -5.63 7.07 -10.27
C ARG A 243 -5.76 5.97 -9.22
N PRO A 244 -6.81 5.15 -9.29
CA PRO A 244 -6.94 4.04 -8.35
C PRO A 244 -5.82 3.03 -8.56
N ILE A 245 -5.20 2.63 -7.46
CA ILE A 245 -4.11 1.64 -7.43
C ILE A 245 -4.66 0.36 -6.79
N ARG A 246 -4.41 -0.77 -7.43
CA ARG A 246 -4.72 -2.11 -6.91
C ARG A 246 -3.42 -2.88 -6.74
N LEU A 247 -3.17 -3.33 -5.52
CA LEU A 247 -2.05 -4.18 -5.19
C LEU A 247 -2.50 -5.64 -5.20
N VAL A 248 -1.80 -6.49 -5.95
CA VAL A 248 -1.98 -7.95 -5.95
C VAL A 248 -0.78 -8.55 -5.26
N MET A 249 -0.98 -9.07 -4.05
CA MET A 249 0.12 -9.30 -3.13
C MET A 249 0.20 -10.75 -2.69
N THR A 250 1.41 -11.30 -2.69
CA THR A 250 1.72 -12.64 -2.15
C THR A 250 3.07 -12.62 -1.45
N SER A 251 3.31 -13.61 -0.60
CA SER A 251 4.59 -13.78 0.09
C SER A 251 5.32 -15.02 -0.42
N LYS A 252 6.65 -14.91 -0.52
CA LYS A 252 7.53 -16.02 -0.85
C LYS A 252 7.79 -16.95 0.34
N ASP A 253 7.75 -16.43 1.56
CA ASP A 253 8.21 -17.14 2.75
C ASP A 253 7.21 -17.14 3.92
N VAL A 254 7.19 -16.09 4.75
CA VAL A 254 6.39 -15.97 5.98
C VAL A 254 5.27 -14.93 5.80
N LEU A 255 4.45 -14.73 6.82
CA LEU A 255 3.50 -13.63 6.84
C LEU A 255 4.25 -12.29 6.85
N HIS A 256 3.79 -11.36 6.02
CA HIS A 256 4.17 -9.95 6.06
C HIS A 256 2.87 -9.12 6.06
N ALA A 257 2.97 -7.80 6.21
CA ALA A 257 1.83 -6.93 5.94
C ALA A 257 2.29 -5.65 5.28
N PHE A 258 1.70 -5.33 4.14
CA PHE A 258 1.85 -4.02 3.52
C PHE A 258 1.17 -2.99 4.42
N TYR A 259 1.90 -1.94 4.81
CA TYR A 259 1.29 -0.83 5.54
C TYR A 259 1.86 0.51 5.09
N ALA A 260 0.98 1.36 4.54
CA ALA A 260 1.23 2.76 4.21
C ALA A 260 0.41 3.65 5.17
N PRO A 261 0.99 4.13 6.28
CA PRO A 261 0.23 4.78 7.35
C PRO A 261 -0.51 6.03 6.90
N VAL A 262 0.13 6.89 6.11
CA VAL A 262 -0.49 8.13 5.60
C VAL A 262 -1.66 7.87 4.66
N MET A 263 -1.79 6.65 4.12
CA MET A 263 -2.87 6.24 3.22
C MET A 263 -3.95 5.40 3.94
N ARG A 264 -3.75 5.02 5.21
CA ARG A 264 -4.65 4.15 6.01
C ARG A 264 -4.85 2.76 5.38
N VAL A 265 -3.86 2.30 4.62
CA VAL A 265 -3.93 1.03 3.90
C VAL A 265 -2.98 0.05 4.58
N LYS A 266 -3.55 -0.91 5.30
CA LYS A 266 -2.87 -2.11 5.80
C LYS A 266 -3.53 -3.36 5.23
N GLN A 267 -2.73 -4.30 4.77
CA GLN A 267 -3.21 -5.62 4.38
C GLN A 267 -2.11 -6.66 4.60
N ASP A 268 -2.48 -7.74 5.28
CA ASP A 268 -1.58 -8.87 5.49
C ASP A 268 -1.37 -9.62 4.18
N ILE A 269 -0.12 -10.02 3.94
CA ILE A 269 0.35 -10.72 2.77
C ILE A 269 0.73 -12.14 3.18
N ILE A 270 0.05 -13.10 2.57
CA ILE A 270 0.04 -14.48 3.04
C ILE A 270 0.69 -15.37 1.97
N PRO A 271 1.63 -16.27 2.32
CA PRO A 271 2.19 -17.21 1.37
C PRO A 271 1.11 -18.08 0.73
N ARG A 272 1.35 -18.51 -0.53
CA ARG A 272 0.50 -19.45 -1.28
C ARG A 272 -0.92 -18.96 -1.62
N ARG A 273 -1.25 -17.69 -1.39
CA ARG A 273 -2.50 -17.08 -1.86
C ARG A 273 -2.29 -15.61 -2.16
N TYR A 274 -3.12 -15.07 -3.04
CA TYR A 274 -3.15 -13.63 -3.28
C TYR A 274 -4.05 -12.92 -2.26
N THR A 275 -3.58 -11.76 -1.86
CA THR A 275 -4.29 -10.76 -1.05
C THR A 275 -4.30 -9.46 -1.80
N TYR A 276 -5.29 -8.61 -1.52
CA TYR A 276 -5.53 -7.40 -2.30
C TYR A 276 -5.66 -6.21 -1.38
N ALA A 277 -5.07 -5.09 -1.79
CA ALA A 277 -5.31 -3.79 -1.20
C ALA A 277 -5.51 -2.78 -2.33
N TRP A 278 -6.20 -1.69 -2.04
CA TRP A 278 -6.34 -0.61 -3.01
C TRP A 278 -6.36 0.74 -2.31
N PHE A 279 -5.99 1.78 -3.05
CA PHE A 279 -6.03 3.15 -2.58
C PHE A 279 -6.08 4.13 -3.75
N PHE A 280 -6.48 5.36 -3.49
CA PHE A 280 -6.53 6.45 -4.46
C PHE A 280 -5.65 7.60 -3.98
N PRO A 281 -4.38 7.69 -4.43
CA PRO A 281 -3.44 8.70 -3.97
C PRO A 281 -3.81 10.09 -4.51
N THR A 282 -3.92 11.09 -3.64
CA THR A 282 -4.39 12.44 -4.01
C THR A 282 -3.29 13.50 -4.02
N LYS A 283 -2.11 13.19 -3.48
CA LYS A 283 -0.99 14.14 -3.38
C LYS A 283 0.31 13.48 -3.85
N PRO A 284 1.06 14.08 -4.80
CA PRO A 284 2.39 13.61 -5.16
C PRO A 284 3.37 13.76 -3.99
N GLY A 285 4.30 12.82 -3.87
CA GLY A 285 5.29 12.81 -2.80
C GLY A 285 5.82 11.42 -2.50
N THR A 286 6.75 11.35 -1.54
CA THR A 286 7.34 10.10 -1.08
C THR A 286 6.88 9.81 0.34
N TYR A 287 6.26 8.64 0.53
CA TYR A 287 5.60 8.27 1.77
C TYR A 287 6.19 7.00 2.36
N ARG A 288 6.18 6.91 3.70
CA ARG A 288 6.72 5.75 4.41
C ARG A 288 5.91 4.49 4.09
N LEU A 289 6.62 3.43 3.72
CA LEU A 289 6.13 2.06 3.73
C LEU A 289 6.74 1.31 4.93
N THR A 290 5.97 0.40 5.51
CA THR A 290 6.46 -0.47 6.59
C THR A 290 5.86 -1.86 6.46
N CYS A 291 6.61 -2.86 6.95
CA CYS A 291 6.01 -4.12 7.31
C CYS A 291 5.24 -3.95 8.62
N ALA A 292 4.03 -4.50 8.71
CA ALA A 292 3.18 -4.44 9.89
C ALA A 292 2.73 -5.83 10.38
N GLU A 293 3.52 -6.86 10.05
CA GLU A 293 3.37 -8.23 10.57
C GLU A 293 4.77 -8.77 10.87
N TYR A 294 4.99 -9.29 12.09
CA TYR A 294 6.33 -9.68 12.52
C TYR A 294 6.87 -10.84 11.66
N CYS A 295 7.92 -10.56 10.88
CA CYS A 295 8.46 -11.48 9.88
C CYS A 295 9.91 -11.94 10.14
N GLY A 296 10.39 -11.78 11.39
CA GLY A 296 11.71 -12.24 11.85
C GLY A 296 12.66 -11.10 12.26
N THR A 297 13.96 -11.41 12.35
CA THR A 297 14.99 -10.55 12.96
C THR A 297 15.06 -9.15 12.36
N ASP A 298 15.03 -9.01 11.03
CA ASP A 298 15.08 -7.71 10.36
C ASP A 298 13.68 -7.17 9.99
N HIS A 299 12.63 -7.58 10.71
CA HIS A 299 11.27 -7.06 10.52
C HIS A 299 11.21 -5.53 10.52
N SER A 300 11.92 -4.88 11.47
CA SER A 300 11.98 -3.42 11.57
C SER A 300 12.79 -2.75 10.45
N GLN A 301 13.59 -3.53 9.73
CA GLN A 301 14.44 -3.10 8.60
C GLN A 301 13.90 -3.58 7.26
N MET A 302 12.66 -4.08 7.19
CA MET A 302 12.11 -4.60 5.95
C MET A 302 12.10 -3.54 4.83
N GLY A 303 12.71 -3.90 3.70
CA GLY A 303 12.91 -3.01 2.57
C GLY A 303 14.06 -2.01 2.75
N LYS A 304 14.97 -2.21 3.71
CA LYS A 304 16.16 -1.34 3.85
C LYS A 304 17.09 -1.54 2.66
N SER A 305 17.40 -0.45 1.96
CA SER A 305 18.43 -0.41 0.93
C SER A 305 19.82 -0.63 1.55
N GLN A 306 20.82 -0.94 0.72
CA GLN A 306 22.18 -1.05 1.20
C GLN A 306 22.74 0.32 1.64
N ASP A 307 23.62 0.31 2.64
CA ASP A 307 24.38 1.50 3.03
C ASP A 307 25.37 1.85 1.90
N LYS A 308 25.45 3.13 1.54
CA LYS A 308 26.43 3.64 0.58
C LYS A 308 27.76 3.78 1.27
N LYS A 309 28.81 3.22 0.67
CA LYS A 309 30.19 3.29 1.16
C LYS A 309 31.06 4.08 0.19
N ASP A 310 32.02 4.84 0.71
CA ASP A 310 33.07 5.43 -0.11
C ASP A 310 34.10 4.37 -0.56
N ALA A 311 35.10 4.80 -1.34
CA ALA A 311 36.15 3.92 -1.82
C ALA A 311 36.99 3.26 -0.70
N SER A 312 36.98 3.82 0.51
CA SER A 312 37.65 3.26 1.69
C SER A 312 36.81 2.24 2.45
N GLY A 313 35.55 2.03 2.02
CA GLY A 313 34.59 1.14 2.69
C GLY A 313 33.85 1.78 3.87
N LYS A 314 34.06 3.08 4.13
CA LYS A 314 33.35 3.82 5.18
C LYS A 314 31.93 4.14 4.71
N ILE A 315 30.95 3.91 5.57
CA ILE A 315 29.55 4.29 5.29
C ILE A 315 29.47 5.81 5.23
N VAL A 316 29.04 6.32 4.08
CA VAL A 316 28.79 7.75 3.85
C VAL A 316 27.30 8.09 3.87
N GLU A 317 26.44 7.10 3.64
CA GLU A 317 24.99 7.25 3.68
C GLU A 317 24.36 5.94 4.14
N HIS A 318 23.52 5.99 5.17
CA HIS A 318 22.79 4.80 5.61
C HIS A 318 21.66 4.48 4.64
N GLY A 319 21.44 3.19 4.40
CA GLY A 319 20.33 2.70 3.62
C GLY A 319 18.98 3.07 4.25
N ARG A 320 18.01 3.37 3.39
CA ARG A 320 16.65 3.75 3.80
C ARG A 320 15.69 2.60 3.58
N ARG A 321 14.62 2.57 4.36
CA ARG A 321 13.51 1.63 4.11
C ARG A 321 12.79 1.99 2.80
N ALA A 322 12.11 0.99 2.26
CA ALA A 322 11.25 1.14 1.09
C ALA A 322 10.18 2.21 1.34
N VAL A 323 9.75 2.86 0.27
CA VAL A 323 8.77 3.95 0.28
C VAL A 323 7.71 3.74 -0.79
N VAL A 324 6.60 4.47 -0.64
CA VAL A 324 5.61 4.67 -1.70
C VAL A 324 5.88 6.02 -2.36
N VAL A 325 6.22 6.02 -3.64
CA VAL A 325 6.45 7.22 -4.44
C VAL A 325 5.21 7.49 -5.28
N VAL A 326 4.49 8.56 -4.96
CA VAL A 326 3.37 9.06 -5.75
C VAL A 326 3.91 10.10 -6.72
N HIS A 327 3.92 9.75 -8.00
CA HIS A 327 4.35 10.61 -9.09
C HIS A 327 3.29 11.64 -9.47
N LYS A 328 3.75 12.78 -9.99
CA LYS A 328 2.87 13.73 -10.67
C LYS A 328 2.34 13.11 -11.97
N GLU A 329 1.34 13.76 -12.55
CA GLU A 329 0.78 13.33 -13.84
C GLU A 329 1.87 13.24 -14.92
N GLY A 330 1.93 12.13 -15.66
CA GLY A 330 2.92 11.85 -16.70
C GLY A 330 4.30 11.36 -16.21
N ASP A 331 4.70 11.70 -14.98
CA ASP A 331 6.01 11.30 -14.43
C ASP A 331 6.09 9.79 -14.16
N TYR A 332 4.96 9.14 -13.85
CA TYR A 332 4.91 7.69 -13.63
C TYR A 332 5.24 6.91 -14.90
N GLU A 333 4.61 7.27 -16.02
CA GLU A 333 4.86 6.66 -17.33
C GLU A 333 6.30 6.86 -17.78
N ARG A 334 6.85 8.07 -17.57
CA ARG A 334 8.26 8.36 -17.85
C ARG A 334 9.18 7.50 -17.01
N TYR A 335 8.94 7.44 -15.69
CA TYR A 335 9.68 6.57 -14.78
C TYR A 335 9.65 5.12 -15.24
N LEU A 336 8.48 4.61 -15.63
CA LEU A 336 8.35 3.24 -16.10
C LEU A 336 9.09 3.00 -17.41
N ALA A 337 9.10 3.94 -18.35
CA ALA A 337 9.85 3.83 -19.59
C ALA A 337 11.37 3.83 -19.33
N GLU A 338 11.86 4.81 -18.56
CA GLU A 338 13.28 4.95 -18.21
C GLU A 338 13.78 3.72 -17.43
N LYS A 339 13.03 3.27 -16.43
CA LYS A 339 13.38 2.06 -15.68
C LYS A 339 13.29 0.80 -16.52
N PHE A 340 12.32 0.72 -17.41
CA PHE A 340 12.25 -0.40 -18.33
C PHE A 340 13.45 -0.43 -19.25
N ASP A 341 13.90 0.71 -19.78
CA ASP A 341 15.10 0.79 -20.60
C ASP A 341 16.38 0.52 -19.79
N GLU A 342 16.46 0.96 -18.53
CA GLU A 342 17.57 0.58 -17.62
C GLU A 342 17.60 -0.95 -17.40
N GLN A 343 16.44 -1.58 -17.22
CA GLN A 343 16.32 -3.01 -16.95
C GLN A 343 16.42 -3.87 -18.21
N LYS A 344 15.90 -3.42 -19.37
CA LYS A 344 15.96 -4.11 -20.67
C LYS A 344 17.22 -3.78 -21.49
N GLY A 345 17.75 -2.56 -21.37
CA GLY A 345 18.70 -1.93 -22.28
C GLY A 345 20.16 -1.98 -21.87
N GLY A 346 20.56 -2.89 -20.98
CA GLY A 346 21.99 -3.14 -20.73
C GLY A 346 22.67 -2.05 -19.90
N GLY A 347 22.61 -2.16 -18.56
CA GLY A 347 23.77 -1.76 -17.78
C GLY A 347 25.03 -2.51 -18.27
N ASP A 348 26.22 -2.02 -17.93
CA ASP A 348 27.49 -2.70 -18.22
C ASP A 348 27.35 -4.21 -17.93
N PRO A 349 27.51 -5.09 -18.93
CA PRO A 349 27.39 -6.54 -18.73
C PRO A 349 28.22 -7.05 -17.55
N ILE A 350 29.37 -6.42 -17.28
CA ILE A 350 30.25 -6.73 -16.15
C ILE A 350 29.57 -6.37 -14.82
N GLU A 351 28.95 -5.20 -14.72
CA GLU A 351 28.24 -4.79 -13.51
C GLU A 351 26.98 -5.63 -13.27
N HIS A 352 26.25 -5.96 -14.34
CA HIS A 352 25.09 -6.87 -14.29
C HIS A 352 25.48 -8.26 -13.79
N GLY A 353 26.55 -8.83 -14.34
CA GLY A 353 27.09 -10.12 -13.91
C GLY A 353 27.54 -10.12 -12.45
N LYS A 354 28.23 -9.06 -12.02
CA LYS A 354 28.65 -8.90 -10.62
C LYS A 354 27.46 -8.90 -9.65
N LYS A 355 26.43 -8.11 -9.97
CA LYS A 355 25.19 -8.06 -9.17
C LYS A 355 24.49 -9.42 -9.12
N LEU A 356 24.46 -10.15 -10.22
CA LEU A 356 23.86 -11.49 -10.28
C LEU A 356 24.63 -12.51 -9.45
N TYR A 357 25.96 -12.48 -9.46
CA TYR A 357 26.81 -13.37 -8.66
C TYR A 357 26.48 -13.27 -7.15
N GLU A 358 26.16 -12.08 -6.66
CA GLU A 358 25.71 -11.85 -5.29
C GLU A 358 24.22 -12.19 -5.10
N LYS A 359 23.34 -11.69 -5.98
CA LYS A 359 21.88 -11.81 -5.85
C LYS A 359 21.39 -13.26 -6.00
N LYS A 360 22.08 -14.08 -6.80
CA LYS A 360 21.75 -15.50 -7.04
C LYS A 360 22.51 -16.45 -6.10
N GLY A 361 23.29 -15.91 -5.16
CA GLY A 361 23.98 -16.69 -4.13
C GLY A 361 25.17 -17.50 -4.63
N CYS A 362 25.70 -17.20 -5.81
CA CYS A 362 26.89 -17.88 -6.35
C CYS A 362 28.10 -17.71 -5.43
N ASN A 363 28.20 -16.55 -4.76
CA ASN A 363 29.21 -16.21 -3.76
C ASN A 363 29.16 -17.06 -2.48
N ALA A 364 28.06 -17.76 -2.22
CA ALA A 364 27.96 -18.67 -1.08
C ALA A 364 28.88 -19.89 -1.27
N CYS A 365 29.10 -20.32 -2.52
CA CYS A 365 29.84 -21.53 -2.87
C CYS A 365 31.15 -21.26 -3.61
N HIS A 366 31.21 -20.23 -4.45
CA HIS A 366 32.39 -19.89 -5.26
C HIS A 366 33.04 -18.61 -4.76
N THR A 367 34.35 -18.59 -4.63
CA THR A 367 35.13 -17.45 -4.12
C THR A 367 35.85 -16.72 -5.25
N LEU A 368 36.36 -15.52 -4.95
CA LEU A 368 37.10 -14.67 -5.91
C LEU A 368 38.57 -14.44 -5.51
N ASP A 369 39.01 -15.00 -4.38
CA ASP A 369 40.34 -14.78 -3.81
C ASP A 369 41.33 -15.92 -4.09
N GLY A 370 40.85 -17.01 -4.69
CA GLY A 370 41.62 -18.22 -4.96
C GLY A 370 41.39 -19.34 -3.94
N THR A 371 40.70 -19.07 -2.83
CA THR A 371 40.42 -20.09 -1.80
C THR A 371 39.34 -21.06 -2.26
N ILE A 372 39.46 -22.34 -1.92
CA ILE A 372 38.43 -23.34 -2.25
C ILE A 372 37.39 -23.35 -1.13
N LYS A 373 36.09 -23.34 -1.50
CA LYS A 373 34.98 -23.45 -0.54
C LYS A 373 34.11 -24.66 -0.88
N ILE A 374 32.84 -24.46 -1.22
CA ILE A 374 31.94 -25.54 -1.66
C ILE A 374 32.17 -25.83 -3.15
N GLY A 375 32.46 -24.80 -3.93
CA GLY A 375 32.89 -24.88 -5.32
C GLY A 375 34.28 -24.28 -5.54
N PRO A 376 34.82 -24.40 -6.76
CA PRO A 376 36.10 -23.79 -7.12
C PRO A 376 36.05 -22.26 -7.09
N SER A 377 37.20 -21.64 -6.87
CA SER A 377 37.37 -20.20 -7.05
C SER A 377 37.37 -19.82 -8.53
N PHE A 378 36.82 -18.65 -8.86
CA PHE A 378 36.83 -18.10 -10.22
C PHE A 378 38.05 -17.25 -10.53
N LYS A 379 38.90 -16.94 -9.54
CA LYS A 379 40.07 -16.08 -9.71
C LYS A 379 41.02 -16.64 -10.78
N GLY A 380 41.26 -15.85 -11.83
CA GLY A 380 42.21 -16.16 -12.89
C GLY A 380 41.89 -17.42 -13.68
N LYS A 381 40.64 -17.91 -13.64
CA LYS A 381 40.27 -19.16 -14.31
C LYS A 381 39.96 -19.01 -15.79
N TRP A 382 39.58 -17.81 -16.24
CA TRP A 382 39.14 -17.63 -17.61
C TRP A 382 40.22 -18.03 -18.63
N GLY A 383 39.87 -18.89 -19.59
CA GLY A 383 40.79 -19.40 -20.60
C GLY A 383 41.80 -20.45 -20.12
N THR A 384 41.74 -20.88 -18.85
CA THR A 384 42.57 -21.97 -18.33
C THR A 384 41.96 -23.34 -18.62
N THR A 385 42.79 -24.38 -18.64
CA THR A 385 42.32 -25.76 -18.74
C THR A 385 41.86 -26.28 -17.38
N VAL A 386 40.65 -26.82 -17.33
CA VAL A 386 40.01 -27.41 -16.16
C VAL A 386 39.77 -28.90 -16.40
N THR A 387 40.22 -29.74 -15.48
CA THR A 387 39.95 -31.18 -15.54
C THR A 387 38.56 -31.48 -15.00
N THR A 388 37.73 -32.15 -15.79
CA THR A 388 36.38 -32.59 -15.41
C THR A 388 36.26 -34.11 -15.46
N ASN A 389 35.12 -34.65 -15.00
CA ASN A 389 34.74 -36.05 -15.20
C ASN A 389 34.68 -36.48 -16.68
N ALA A 390 34.52 -35.55 -17.61
CA ALA A 390 34.51 -35.79 -19.06
C ALA A 390 35.88 -35.54 -19.74
N GLY A 391 36.93 -35.29 -18.96
CA GLY A 391 38.26 -34.94 -19.44
C GLY A 391 38.58 -33.44 -19.32
N PRO A 392 39.73 -33.00 -19.86
CA PRO A 392 40.14 -31.60 -19.85
C PRO A 392 39.25 -30.73 -20.74
N VAL A 393 38.76 -29.61 -20.22
CA VAL A 393 37.97 -28.61 -20.95
C VAL A 393 38.52 -27.21 -20.68
N THR A 394 38.32 -26.28 -21.60
CA THR A 394 38.68 -24.86 -21.39
C THR A 394 37.61 -24.20 -20.53
N PHE A 395 38.01 -23.36 -19.56
CA PHE A 395 37.08 -22.49 -18.84
C PHE A 395 36.68 -21.31 -19.72
N ASP A 396 35.76 -21.57 -20.64
CA ASP A 396 35.23 -20.65 -21.64
C ASP A 396 33.72 -20.42 -21.49
N GLU A 397 33.13 -19.64 -22.39
CA GLU A 397 31.71 -19.29 -22.39
C GLU A 397 30.81 -20.53 -22.38
N ASN A 398 31.18 -21.56 -23.16
CA ASN A 398 30.39 -22.77 -23.29
C ASN A 398 30.45 -23.60 -22.02
N TYR A 399 31.63 -23.77 -21.44
CA TYR A 399 31.80 -24.49 -20.19
C TYR A 399 31.07 -23.81 -19.03
N VAL A 400 31.16 -22.49 -18.91
CA VAL A 400 30.49 -21.73 -17.84
C VAL A 400 28.97 -21.78 -18.02
N ARG A 401 28.46 -21.58 -19.23
CA ARG A 401 27.03 -21.67 -19.53
C ARG A 401 26.47 -23.06 -19.19
N GLU A 402 27.14 -24.13 -19.63
CA GLU A 402 26.75 -25.50 -19.34
C GLU A 402 26.83 -25.78 -17.83
N SER A 403 27.87 -25.32 -17.15
CA SER A 403 28.00 -25.50 -15.69
C SER A 403 26.92 -24.77 -14.89
N ILE A 404 26.40 -23.64 -15.38
CA ILE A 404 25.30 -22.90 -14.74
C ILE A 404 23.95 -23.61 -14.96
N LEU A 405 23.70 -24.04 -16.19
CA LEU A 405 22.41 -24.64 -16.57
C LEU A 405 22.29 -26.09 -16.10
N THR A 406 23.35 -26.88 -16.33
CA THR A 406 23.42 -28.32 -16.10
C THR A 406 24.68 -28.70 -15.30
N PRO A 407 24.81 -28.26 -14.02
CA PRO A 407 26.04 -28.37 -13.23
C PRO A 407 26.61 -29.79 -13.05
N ASN A 408 25.78 -30.82 -13.17
CA ASN A 408 26.20 -32.22 -13.03
C ASN A 408 26.72 -32.84 -14.33
N ALA A 409 26.65 -32.14 -15.47
CA ALA A 409 27.12 -32.66 -16.76
C ALA A 409 28.66 -32.75 -16.83
N LYS A 410 29.36 -31.68 -16.44
CA LYS A 410 30.82 -31.58 -16.45
C LYS A 410 31.35 -30.97 -15.15
N TYR A 411 31.51 -31.81 -14.13
CA TYR A 411 31.97 -31.40 -12.82
C TYR A 411 33.47 -31.66 -12.62
N GLN A 412 34.10 -30.82 -11.79
CA GLN A 412 35.50 -30.99 -11.42
C GLN A 412 35.65 -32.05 -10.32
N PRO A 413 36.56 -33.04 -10.48
CA PRO A 413 36.86 -34.00 -9.42
C PRO A 413 37.32 -33.29 -8.13
N GLY A 414 36.83 -33.75 -6.98
CA GLY A 414 37.13 -33.16 -5.67
C GLY A 414 36.06 -32.20 -5.12
N PHE A 415 35.01 -31.91 -5.90
CA PHE A 415 33.85 -31.13 -5.45
C PHE A 415 32.59 -32.01 -5.29
N PRO A 416 31.70 -31.70 -4.31
CA PRO A 416 30.46 -32.46 -4.11
C PRO A 416 29.51 -32.39 -5.32
N VAL A 417 29.22 -33.54 -5.93
CA VAL A 417 28.27 -33.66 -7.05
C VAL A 417 26.84 -33.41 -6.53
N GLY A 418 26.01 -32.74 -7.33
CA GLY A 418 24.61 -32.43 -6.96
C GLY A 418 24.43 -31.30 -5.96
N THR A 419 25.51 -30.66 -5.50
CA THR A 419 25.44 -29.55 -4.53
C THR A 419 25.20 -28.19 -5.20
N MET A 420 25.65 -28.01 -6.44
CA MET A 420 25.33 -26.82 -7.23
C MET A 420 23.92 -26.97 -7.83
N PRO A 421 22.96 -26.07 -7.52
CA PRO A 421 21.62 -26.13 -8.11
C PRO A 421 21.68 -25.80 -9.61
N ALA A 422 20.81 -26.44 -10.40
CA ALA A 422 20.64 -26.11 -11.81
C ALA A 422 19.91 -24.76 -11.95
N PHE A 423 20.39 -23.89 -12.82
CA PHE A 423 19.76 -22.58 -13.10
C PHE A 423 19.00 -22.56 -14.44
N GLU A 424 18.82 -23.71 -15.08
CA GLU A 424 17.95 -23.85 -16.25
C GLU A 424 16.52 -23.34 -15.94
N GLY A 425 16.02 -22.45 -16.80
CA GLY A 425 14.73 -21.77 -16.59
C GLY A 425 14.71 -20.71 -15.48
N GLN A 426 15.78 -20.56 -14.69
CA GLN A 426 15.88 -19.59 -13.59
C GLN A 426 16.71 -18.34 -13.92
N LEU A 427 17.55 -18.44 -14.95
CA LEU A 427 18.33 -17.33 -15.51
C LEU A 427 17.93 -17.13 -16.98
N LYS A 428 17.82 -15.86 -17.38
CA LYS A 428 17.64 -15.49 -18.79
C LYS A 428 19.00 -15.54 -19.49
N GLU A 429 19.03 -15.68 -20.82
CA GLU A 429 20.30 -15.75 -21.56
C GLU A 429 21.21 -14.54 -21.28
N ARG A 430 20.65 -13.33 -21.21
CA ARG A 430 21.38 -12.11 -20.84
C ARG A 430 22.01 -12.15 -19.43
N ASP A 431 21.40 -12.85 -18.49
CA ASP A 431 21.97 -13.00 -17.14
C ASP A 431 23.24 -13.86 -17.18
N ILE A 432 23.21 -14.90 -18.01
CA ILE A 432 24.34 -15.79 -18.25
C ILE A 432 25.46 -15.04 -18.98
N GLU A 433 25.13 -14.27 -20.00
CA GLU A 433 26.07 -13.40 -20.72
C GLU A 433 26.72 -12.37 -19.79
N GLY A 434 25.95 -11.75 -18.89
CA GLY A 434 26.47 -10.82 -17.88
C GLY A 434 27.44 -11.52 -16.92
N LEU A 435 27.06 -12.67 -16.36
CA LEU A 435 27.94 -13.48 -15.49
C LEU A 435 29.25 -13.84 -16.18
N ILE A 436 29.20 -14.26 -17.44
CA ILE A 436 30.35 -14.57 -18.29
C ILE A 436 31.23 -13.32 -18.50
N ALA A 437 30.63 -12.19 -18.89
CA ALA A 437 31.34 -10.94 -19.13
C ALA A 437 32.07 -10.46 -17.87
N TRP A 438 31.43 -10.61 -16.71
CA TRP A 438 32.05 -10.32 -15.42
C TRP A 438 33.17 -11.30 -15.06
N MET A 439 32.97 -12.60 -15.23
CA MET A 439 33.99 -13.62 -14.91
C MET A 439 35.29 -13.42 -15.71
N LYS A 440 35.20 -12.94 -16.96
CA LYS A 440 36.36 -12.56 -17.78
C LYS A 440 37.26 -11.50 -17.14
N THR A 441 36.71 -10.69 -16.24
CA THR A 441 37.47 -9.61 -15.56
C THR A 441 38.24 -10.11 -14.34
N LEU A 442 37.97 -11.31 -13.85
CA LEU A 442 38.55 -11.88 -12.63
C LEU A 442 39.94 -12.45 -12.93
N LYS A 443 40.98 -11.63 -12.71
CA LYS A 443 42.39 -12.01 -12.89
C LYS A 443 42.98 -12.76 -11.71
#